data_AF-A0A7X6TCY8-F1
#
_entry.id   AF-A0A7X6TCY8-F1
#
_cell.length_a   1.000
_cell.length_b   1.000
_cell.length_c   1.000
_cell.angle_alpha   90.00
_cell.angle_beta   90.00
_cell.angle_gamma   90.00
#
_symmetry.space_group_name_H-M   'P 1'
#
loop_
_entity.id
_entity.type
_entity.pdbx_description
1 polymer ?
#
loop_
_entity_poly.entity_id
_entity_poly.type
_entity_poly.pdbx_seq_one_letter_code
_entity_poly.pdbx_strand_id
1 'polypeptide(L)'
;MRTRPIFIQMLLLTACLFPAKGQESAQGDLLPEERYTRNSASIIRIDYGDSYDADVAAQINNARLGGRFDINEIDLQALNIRESRRFYPEGSSLPKAPDRTEIISTMLNGQKAGQQIVAYIFKRQADGSMNLDRVFERGEYTAHDVDMRLSGTLKVETVRDAGSQLIGRRYLMVYDVTNLRQEYSGEGDSRELYWKATAALYLYKLNWDEQDLDTFYDNYWLDENTPAEEKQSKKAAFEAWNIPVELVSRVSLGDKSVSTGIEANKRLGILGDKKKTDEQRLSEAFAELHQQICSDLNYKIEKQHEDFVVTTPITSIRPIRAKIGTKEDVKHGLRFYAYGFKGDSDGSIKLVRKGILRATKNVADNRIVATGESPESEFTKIAGYGRVVEGLTLVEKKDLNLSVGLGFNSIPQGMAVNGGFHADISYENHTRKGFCAYTSLALNLDGSAMNGILSYGYGLRIPNFEIYPFAGIGVDAYSFEGDDAFESSDLNAYV
;
A
#
# COMPACT_ATOMS: atom_id res chain seq x y z
N MET A 1 12.14 57.65 -36.60
CA MET A 1 12.09 56.37 -37.34
C MET A 1 13.31 55.55 -36.93
N ARG A 2 13.26 54.34 -36.37
CA ARG A 2 12.20 53.41 -36.00
C ARG A 2 12.70 52.68 -34.74
N THR A 3 11.87 52.64 -33.71
CA THR A 3 11.95 51.71 -32.59
C THR A 3 11.91 50.26 -33.09
N ARG A 4 12.76 49.38 -32.54
CA ARG A 4 12.57 47.92 -32.62
C ARG A 4 12.77 47.30 -31.23
N PRO A 5 11.83 46.47 -30.74
CA PRO A 5 11.81 45.97 -29.38
C PRO A 5 12.50 44.59 -29.21
N ILE A 6 12.88 44.38 -27.95
CA ILE A 6 13.19 43.16 -27.18
C ILE A 6 12.64 41.84 -27.76
N PHE A 7 13.49 40.81 -27.80
CA PHE A 7 13.11 39.39 -27.74
C PHE A 7 14.15 38.61 -26.93
N ILE A 8 14.03 38.67 -25.60
CA ILE A 8 14.60 37.66 -24.70
C ILE A 8 13.58 36.52 -24.68
N GLN A 9 13.98 35.35 -25.19
CA GLN A 9 13.18 34.13 -25.07
C GLN A 9 13.21 33.68 -23.61
N MET A 10 12.26 34.18 -22.81
CA MET A 10 11.83 33.48 -21.60
C MET A 10 11.37 32.08 -22.02
N LEU A 11 12.12 31.05 -21.62
CA LEU A 11 11.61 29.70 -21.54
C LEU A 11 10.55 29.70 -20.43
N LEU A 12 9.33 30.13 -20.77
CA LEU A 12 8.16 29.89 -19.96
C LEU A 12 8.02 28.37 -19.88
N LEU A 13 8.47 27.81 -18.74
CA LEU A 13 7.92 26.58 -18.24
C LEU A 13 6.45 26.90 -17.89
N THR A 14 5.60 26.95 -18.91
CA THR A 14 4.19 26.60 -18.77
C THR A 14 4.17 25.14 -18.36
N ALA A 15 4.47 24.88 -17.08
CA ALA A 15 3.77 23.86 -16.34
C ALA A 15 2.31 24.19 -16.60
N CYS A 16 1.67 23.38 -17.42
CA CYS A 16 0.24 23.44 -17.62
C CYS A 16 -0.40 23.31 -16.25
N LEU A 17 -0.67 24.45 -15.61
CA LEU A 17 -1.79 24.63 -14.70
C LEU A 17 -3.04 24.51 -15.55
N PHE A 18 -3.26 23.31 -16.12
CA PHE A 18 -4.61 22.83 -16.17
C PHE A 18 -5.08 22.93 -14.72
N PRO A 19 -6.19 23.63 -14.41
CA PRO A 19 -6.93 23.21 -13.24
C PRO A 19 -7.11 21.71 -13.49
N ALA A 20 -6.51 20.89 -12.63
CA ALA A 20 -7.02 19.56 -12.47
C ALA A 20 -8.49 19.82 -12.17
N LYS A 21 -9.34 19.70 -13.19
CA LYS A 21 -10.73 19.35 -12.99
C LYS A 21 -10.58 18.06 -12.21
N GLY A 22 -10.66 18.19 -10.89
CA GLY A 22 -10.90 17.06 -10.03
C GLY A 22 -12.06 16.38 -10.72
N GLN A 23 -11.84 15.15 -11.18
CA GLN A 23 -12.98 14.28 -11.29
C GLN A 23 -13.63 14.38 -9.91
N GLU A 24 -14.78 15.04 -9.86
CA GLU A 24 -15.79 14.77 -8.87
C GLU A 24 -16.09 13.27 -9.02
N SER A 25 -15.25 12.44 -8.41
CA SER A 25 -15.74 11.19 -7.89
C SER A 25 -16.81 11.62 -6.90
N ALA A 26 -18.06 11.37 -7.27
CA ALA A 26 -19.21 11.50 -6.39
C ALA A 26 -18.87 10.71 -5.11
N GLN A 27 -18.34 11.45 -4.14
CA GLN A 27 -17.79 10.92 -2.92
C GLN A 27 -18.99 10.72 -2.03
N GLY A 28 -19.47 9.47 -1.93
CA GLY A 28 -20.36 9.09 -0.85
C GLY A 28 -19.65 9.48 0.44
N ASP A 29 -20.25 10.43 1.17
CA ASP A 29 -19.64 10.97 2.38
C ASP A 29 -19.40 9.81 3.36
N LEU A 30 -18.12 9.47 3.54
CA LEU A 30 -17.65 8.53 4.55
C LEU A 30 -17.94 9.13 5.92
N LEU A 31 -19.16 8.92 6.42
CA LEU A 31 -19.40 8.92 7.85
C LEU A 31 -18.58 7.76 8.41
N PRO A 32 -17.66 8.01 9.35
CA PRO A 32 -16.96 6.92 10.00
C PRO A 32 -18.02 6.05 10.68
N GLU A 33 -18.14 4.79 10.25
CA GLU A 33 -18.74 3.81 11.13
C GLU A 33 -17.96 3.85 12.45
N GLU A 34 -18.67 3.94 13.58
CA GLU A 34 -18.05 3.93 14.91
C GLU A 34 -17.18 2.69 15.14
N ARG A 35 -17.34 1.65 14.30
CA ARG A 35 -16.70 0.35 14.39
C ARG A 35 -15.94 0.05 13.10
N TYR A 36 -14.61 0.15 13.14
CA TYR A 36 -13.75 -0.38 12.09
C TYR A 36 -13.82 -1.91 12.11
N THR A 37 -14.50 -2.54 11.15
CA THR A 37 -14.40 -3.99 10.93
C THR A 37 -13.31 -4.28 9.89
N ARG A 38 -12.39 -5.18 10.26
CA ARG A 38 -11.21 -5.52 9.45
C ARG A 38 -11.62 -6.30 8.19
N ASN A 39 -11.02 -5.92 7.07
CA ASN A 39 -11.16 -6.68 5.84
C ASN A 39 -10.50 -8.05 5.99
N SER A 40 -11.06 -9.06 5.34
CA SER A 40 -10.41 -10.34 5.26
C SER A 40 -10.21 -10.77 3.82
N ALA A 41 -9.12 -11.48 3.57
CA ALA A 41 -8.69 -11.85 2.24
C ALA A 41 -8.23 -13.31 2.20
N SER A 42 -8.61 -14.02 1.14
CA SER A 42 -8.00 -15.28 0.74
C SER A 42 -6.89 -15.01 -0.27
N ILE A 43 -5.75 -15.68 -0.10
CA ILE A 43 -4.62 -15.59 -1.03
C ILE A 43 -4.73 -16.74 -2.02
N ILE A 44 -4.71 -16.42 -3.30
CA ILE A 44 -4.71 -17.38 -4.40
C ILE A 44 -3.53 -17.03 -5.30
N ARG A 45 -2.80 -18.02 -5.79
CA ARG A 45 -1.73 -17.82 -6.78
C ARG A 45 -2.13 -18.37 -8.14
N ILE A 46 -1.42 -17.94 -9.18
CA ILE A 46 -1.50 -18.57 -10.51
C ILE A 46 -0.31 -19.52 -10.68
N ASP A 47 -0.63 -20.77 -11.00
CA ASP A 47 0.33 -21.82 -11.33
C ASP A 47 0.31 -22.05 -12.85
N TYR A 48 1.49 -22.19 -13.45
CA TYR A 48 1.69 -22.29 -14.90
C TYR A 48 2.02 -23.70 -15.41
N GLY A 49 2.21 -24.64 -14.48
CA GLY A 49 2.75 -25.97 -14.76
C GLY A 49 4.24 -25.96 -15.09
N ASP A 50 4.98 -24.92 -14.67
CA ASP A 50 6.41 -24.80 -14.93
C ASP A 50 7.27 -25.10 -13.68
N SER A 51 8.59 -25.11 -13.86
CA SER A 51 9.53 -25.44 -12.78
C SER A 51 9.55 -24.42 -11.63
N TYR A 52 8.94 -23.24 -11.80
CA TYR A 52 8.95 -22.19 -10.79
C TYR A 52 7.76 -22.26 -9.84
N ASP A 53 6.69 -22.98 -10.17
CA ASP A 53 5.45 -22.98 -9.38
C ASP A 53 5.67 -23.36 -7.90
N ALA A 54 6.51 -24.36 -7.64
CA ALA A 54 6.81 -24.79 -6.26
C ALA A 54 7.52 -23.68 -5.46
N ASP A 55 8.49 -23.00 -6.07
CA ASP A 55 9.25 -21.92 -5.43
C ASP A 55 8.36 -20.68 -5.21
N VAL A 56 7.55 -20.33 -6.21
CA VAL A 56 6.57 -19.24 -6.12
C VAL A 56 5.54 -19.52 -5.02
N ALA A 57 5.02 -20.75 -4.95
CA ALA A 57 4.08 -21.17 -3.91
C ALA A 57 4.69 -21.03 -2.51
N ALA A 58 5.95 -21.46 -2.34
CA ALA A 58 6.66 -21.32 -1.07
C ALA A 58 6.80 -19.85 -0.65
N GLN A 59 7.04 -18.93 -1.59
CA GLN A 59 7.15 -17.50 -1.25
C GLN A 59 5.80 -16.84 -0.98
N ILE A 60 4.77 -17.11 -1.79
CA ILE A 60 3.44 -16.50 -1.61
C ILE A 60 2.76 -17.00 -0.33
N ASN A 61 2.86 -18.30 -0.03
CA ASN A 61 2.26 -18.85 1.19
C ASN A 61 2.93 -18.32 2.47
N ASN A 62 4.23 -17.98 2.39
CA ASN A 62 4.97 -17.36 3.49
C ASN A 62 4.82 -15.83 3.53
N ALA A 63 4.44 -15.20 2.40
CA ALA A 63 4.14 -13.79 2.30
C ALA A 63 2.81 -13.52 3.00
N ARG A 64 2.87 -13.38 4.32
CA ARG A 64 1.74 -12.94 5.13
C ARG A 64 1.28 -11.59 4.58
N LEU A 65 0.01 -11.50 4.18
CA LEU A 65 -0.67 -10.20 4.11
C LEU A 65 -0.39 -9.49 5.44
N GLY A 66 -0.02 -8.21 5.38
CA GLY A 66 0.35 -7.44 6.57
C GLY A 66 -0.77 -7.47 7.63
N GLY A 67 -0.51 -6.88 8.80
CA GLY A 67 -1.46 -6.89 9.93
C GLY A 67 -2.88 -6.41 9.58
N ARG A 68 -3.06 -5.69 8.46
CA ARG A 68 -4.31 -5.11 7.96
C ARG A 68 -5.41 -6.11 7.55
N PHE A 69 -5.09 -7.35 7.16
CA PHE A 69 -6.10 -8.30 6.65
C PHE A 69 -6.20 -9.56 7.50
N ASP A 70 -7.41 -9.96 7.88
CA ASP A 70 -7.62 -11.33 8.36
C ASP A 70 -7.47 -12.30 7.19
N ILE A 71 -6.80 -13.44 7.41
CA ILE A 71 -6.60 -14.42 6.34
C ILE A 71 -7.77 -15.41 6.35
N ASN A 72 -8.41 -15.58 5.20
CA ASN A 72 -9.40 -16.63 4.97
C ASN A 72 -8.69 -17.84 4.35
N GLU A 73 -8.50 -18.89 5.12
CA GLU A 73 -7.91 -20.14 4.64
C GLU A 73 -8.99 -20.96 3.93
N ILE A 74 -9.04 -20.84 2.60
CA ILE A 74 -9.92 -21.64 1.75
C ILE A 74 -9.12 -22.74 1.06
N ASP A 75 -9.80 -23.77 0.57
CA ASP A 75 -9.17 -24.90 -0.12
C ASP A 75 -8.54 -24.46 -1.45
N LEU A 76 -9.17 -23.50 -2.14
CA LEU A 76 -8.66 -22.92 -3.38
C LEU A 76 -7.47 -22.00 -3.10
N GLN A 77 -6.26 -22.55 -3.24
CA GLN A 77 -5.01 -21.79 -3.07
C GLN A 77 -4.31 -21.45 -4.39
N ALA A 78 -4.68 -22.10 -5.49
CA ALA A 78 -4.06 -21.91 -6.79
C ALA A 78 -5.01 -22.06 -7.97
N LEU A 79 -4.76 -21.28 -9.02
CA LEU A 79 -5.41 -21.39 -10.32
C LEU A 79 -4.39 -21.87 -11.35
N ASN A 80 -4.64 -23.04 -11.93
CA ASN A 80 -3.76 -23.62 -12.95
C ASN A 80 -4.11 -23.06 -14.34
N ILE A 81 -3.23 -22.26 -14.93
CA ILE A 81 -3.41 -21.68 -16.27
C ILE A 81 -2.48 -22.38 -17.26
N ARG A 82 -3.04 -22.84 -18.39
CA ARG A 82 -2.30 -23.53 -19.46
C ARG A 82 -1.69 -22.55 -20.46
N GLU A 83 -0.96 -21.56 -19.97
CA GLU A 83 -0.28 -20.55 -20.78
C GLU A 83 1.20 -20.47 -20.40
N SER A 84 1.99 -19.78 -21.20
CA SER A 84 3.38 -19.47 -20.84
C SER A 84 3.42 -18.40 -19.74
N ARG A 85 4.26 -18.61 -18.71
CA ARG A 85 4.59 -17.57 -17.71
C ARG A 85 5.25 -16.36 -18.36
N ARG A 86 5.96 -16.54 -19.49
CA ARG A 86 6.56 -15.45 -20.27
C ARG A 86 5.52 -14.84 -21.21
N PHE A 87 5.39 -13.52 -21.16
CA PHE A 87 4.47 -12.72 -21.96
C PHE A 87 5.11 -11.38 -22.35
N TYR A 88 5.13 -11.13 -23.66
CA TYR A 88 5.54 -9.87 -24.27
C TYR A 88 4.36 -9.35 -25.11
N PRO A 89 3.90 -8.10 -24.87
CA PRO A 89 2.89 -7.49 -25.74
C PRO A 89 3.36 -7.45 -27.20
N GLU A 90 2.43 -7.57 -28.13
CA GLU A 90 2.72 -7.48 -29.55
C GLU A 90 3.43 -6.14 -29.87
N GLY A 91 4.57 -6.22 -30.57
CA GLY A 91 5.40 -5.06 -30.89
C GLY A 91 6.22 -4.47 -29.74
N SER A 92 6.21 -5.07 -28.54
CA SER A 92 7.00 -4.62 -27.38
C SER A 92 8.14 -5.57 -27.06
N SER A 93 9.34 -5.02 -26.88
CA SER A 93 10.49 -5.74 -26.29
C SER A 93 10.45 -5.81 -24.76
N LEU A 94 9.58 -5.01 -24.12
CA LEU A 94 9.46 -4.96 -22.67
C LEU A 94 8.39 -5.93 -22.18
N PRO A 95 8.69 -6.78 -21.18
CA PRO A 95 7.72 -7.70 -20.60
C PRO A 95 6.65 -6.95 -19.81
N LYS A 96 5.43 -7.51 -19.75
CA LYS A 96 4.33 -6.99 -18.93
C LYS A 96 3.51 -8.17 -18.37
N ALA A 97 2.84 -7.96 -17.24
CA ALA A 97 1.81 -8.88 -16.78
C ALA A 97 0.55 -8.76 -17.68
N PRO A 98 0.13 -9.84 -18.37
CA PRO A 98 -1.05 -9.83 -19.23
C PRO A 98 -2.33 -9.68 -18.40
N ASP A 99 -3.40 -9.24 -19.04
CA ASP A 99 -4.71 -9.18 -18.42
C ASP A 99 -5.41 -10.53 -18.52
N ARG A 100 -5.68 -11.14 -17.37
CA ARG A 100 -6.33 -12.46 -17.26
C ARG A 100 -7.65 -12.40 -16.53
N THR A 101 -8.24 -11.21 -16.43
CA THR A 101 -9.48 -10.97 -15.67
C THR A 101 -10.57 -11.98 -16.02
N GLU A 102 -10.85 -12.19 -17.32
CA GLU A 102 -11.93 -13.08 -17.76
C GLU A 102 -11.71 -14.54 -17.37
N ILE A 103 -10.50 -15.07 -17.60
CA ILE A 103 -10.15 -16.45 -17.29
C ILE A 103 -10.16 -16.67 -15.77
N ILE A 104 -9.57 -15.74 -15.00
CA ILE A 104 -9.56 -15.82 -13.54
C ILE A 104 -10.98 -15.79 -12.97
N SER A 105 -11.83 -14.87 -13.44
CA SER A 105 -13.24 -14.79 -13.03
C SER A 105 -13.97 -16.11 -13.30
N THR A 106 -13.76 -16.70 -14.48
CA THR A 106 -14.36 -17.98 -14.85
C THR A 106 -13.89 -19.12 -13.95
N MET A 107 -12.59 -19.18 -13.65
CA MET A 107 -12.01 -20.23 -12.82
C MET A 107 -12.39 -20.11 -11.35
N LEU A 108 -12.47 -18.89 -10.80
CA LEU A 108 -12.88 -18.67 -9.41
C LEU A 108 -14.34 -19.09 -9.19
N ASN A 109 -15.22 -18.67 -10.09
CA ASN A 109 -16.64 -19.03 -10.03
C ASN A 109 -16.86 -20.52 -10.31
N GLY A 110 -16.15 -21.09 -11.30
CA GLY A 110 -16.21 -22.53 -11.60
C GLY A 110 -15.74 -23.43 -10.46
N GLN A 111 -14.78 -22.96 -9.65
CA GLN A 111 -14.29 -23.65 -8.44
C GLN A 111 -15.02 -23.23 -7.15
N LYS A 112 -16.11 -22.47 -7.27
CA LYS A 112 -16.96 -22.02 -6.16
C LYS A 112 -16.18 -21.30 -5.06
N ALA A 113 -15.24 -20.42 -5.43
CA ALA A 113 -14.42 -19.67 -4.47
C ALA A 113 -15.28 -18.91 -3.44
N GLY A 114 -16.39 -18.31 -3.87
CA GLY A 114 -17.32 -17.62 -2.98
C GLY A 114 -17.96 -18.53 -1.91
N GLN A 115 -18.39 -19.73 -2.30
CA GLN A 115 -18.93 -20.74 -1.38
C GLN A 115 -17.90 -21.15 -0.32
N GLN A 116 -16.62 -21.32 -0.72
CA GLN A 116 -15.55 -21.67 0.21
C GLN A 116 -15.30 -20.56 1.25
N ILE A 117 -15.39 -19.29 0.85
CA ILE A 117 -15.28 -18.16 1.78
C ILE A 117 -16.40 -18.21 2.82
N VAL A 118 -17.65 -18.42 2.39
CA VAL A 118 -18.81 -18.50 3.31
C VAL A 118 -18.67 -19.70 4.24
N ALA A 119 -18.30 -20.87 3.72
CA ALA A 119 -18.07 -22.06 4.53
C ALA A 119 -16.97 -21.84 5.58
N TYR A 120 -15.89 -21.13 5.21
CA TYR A 120 -14.84 -20.75 6.14
C TYR A 120 -15.38 -19.81 7.22
N ILE A 121 -16.06 -18.72 6.86
CA ILE A 121 -16.54 -17.73 7.84
C ILE A 121 -17.42 -18.36 8.91
N PHE A 122 -18.34 -19.25 8.52
CA PHE A 122 -19.28 -19.90 9.43
C PHE A 122 -18.77 -21.24 9.98
N LYS A 123 -17.45 -21.46 9.92
CA LYS A 123 -16.77 -22.68 10.44
C LYS A 123 -17.54 -23.96 10.09
N ARG A 124 -17.96 -24.08 8.83
CA ARG A 124 -18.74 -25.22 8.36
C ARG A 124 -17.94 -26.51 8.52
N GLN A 125 -18.55 -27.50 9.15
CA GLN A 125 -17.97 -28.82 9.38
C GLN A 125 -18.29 -29.79 8.23
N ALA A 126 -17.66 -30.96 8.23
CA ALA A 126 -17.87 -31.99 7.22
C ALA A 126 -19.31 -32.54 7.19
N ASP A 127 -20.00 -32.53 8.34
CA ASP A 127 -21.41 -32.91 8.46
C ASP A 127 -22.37 -31.81 7.97
N GLY A 128 -21.85 -30.63 7.66
CA GLY A 128 -22.61 -29.46 7.20
C GLY A 128 -22.96 -28.47 8.31
N SER A 129 -22.77 -28.82 9.59
CA SER A 129 -23.04 -27.93 10.72
C SER A 129 -22.13 -26.68 10.68
N MET A 130 -22.65 -25.57 11.16
CA MET A 130 -22.00 -24.26 11.15
C MET A 130 -22.07 -23.62 12.53
N ASN A 131 -21.18 -22.67 12.78
CA ASN A 131 -21.24 -21.82 13.97
C ASN A 131 -20.68 -20.42 13.68
N LEU A 132 -20.88 -19.55 14.65
CA LEU A 132 -20.57 -18.13 14.51
C LEU A 132 -19.26 -17.74 15.20
N ASP A 133 -18.48 -18.68 15.74
CA ASP A 133 -17.33 -18.33 16.57
C ASP A 133 -16.36 -17.41 15.82
N ARG A 134 -16.10 -17.68 14.53
CA ARG A 134 -15.21 -16.84 13.71
C ARG A 134 -15.82 -15.49 13.36
N VAL A 135 -17.14 -15.41 13.24
CA VAL A 135 -17.86 -14.13 13.12
C VAL A 135 -17.60 -13.32 14.40
N PHE A 136 -17.73 -13.94 15.57
CA PHE A 136 -17.44 -13.32 16.86
C PHE A 136 -15.97 -12.95 17.08
N GLU A 137 -15.03 -13.82 16.71
CA GLU A 137 -13.59 -13.56 16.82
C GLU A 137 -13.12 -12.38 15.96
N ARG A 138 -13.77 -12.15 14.81
CA ARG A 138 -13.39 -11.12 13.84
C ARG A 138 -14.23 -9.86 13.91
N GLY A 139 -15.39 -9.91 14.56
CA GLY A 139 -16.17 -8.73 14.89
C GLY A 139 -15.61 -8.02 16.12
N GLU A 140 -15.69 -6.69 16.13
CA GLU A 140 -15.41 -5.87 17.32
C GLU A 140 -16.62 -5.93 18.27
N TYR A 141 -16.83 -7.10 18.88
CA TYR A 141 -17.88 -7.30 19.87
C TYR A 141 -17.46 -6.75 21.23
N THR A 142 -18.40 -6.11 21.92
CA THR A 142 -18.18 -5.67 23.30
C THR A 142 -18.21 -6.86 24.24
N ALA A 143 -17.61 -6.75 25.43
CA ALA A 143 -17.70 -7.79 26.45
C ALA A 143 -19.16 -8.17 26.76
N HIS A 144 -20.07 -7.19 26.68
CA HIS A 144 -21.51 -7.40 26.85
C HIS A 144 -22.11 -8.30 25.76
N ASP A 145 -21.72 -8.12 24.50
CA ASP A 145 -22.18 -8.97 23.39
C ASP A 145 -21.65 -10.40 23.51
N VAL A 146 -20.42 -10.56 24.00
CA VAL A 146 -19.82 -11.86 24.28
C VAL A 146 -20.54 -12.56 25.44
N ASP A 147 -20.86 -11.83 26.51
CA ASP A 147 -21.59 -12.35 27.66
C ASP A 147 -23.02 -12.77 27.30
N MET A 148 -23.73 -11.95 26.51
CA MET A 148 -25.08 -12.28 26.02
C MET A 148 -25.09 -13.53 25.12
N ARG A 149 -24.01 -13.78 24.38
CA ARG A 149 -23.83 -15.02 23.61
C ARG A 149 -23.63 -16.22 24.52
N LEU A 150 -22.74 -16.11 25.51
CA LEU A 150 -22.48 -17.17 26.49
C LEU A 150 -23.74 -17.51 27.29
N SER A 151 -24.62 -16.54 27.54
CA SER A 151 -25.92 -16.75 28.19
C SER A 151 -27.05 -17.20 27.26
N GLY A 152 -26.79 -17.37 25.96
CA GLY A 152 -27.79 -17.77 24.96
C GLY A 152 -28.90 -16.74 24.72
N THR A 153 -28.68 -15.48 25.11
CA THR A 153 -29.68 -14.40 25.07
C THR A 153 -29.45 -13.44 23.88
N LEU A 154 -28.42 -13.67 23.08
CA LEU A 154 -28.12 -12.86 21.90
C LEU A 154 -29.27 -12.94 20.88
N LYS A 155 -29.72 -11.80 20.38
CA LYS A 155 -30.79 -11.75 19.37
C LYS A 155 -30.29 -12.30 18.03
N VAL A 156 -31.13 -13.08 17.35
CA VAL A 156 -30.87 -13.61 16.01
C VAL A 156 -30.58 -12.48 15.00
N GLU A 157 -31.26 -11.35 15.12
CA GLU A 157 -31.01 -10.15 14.30
C GLU A 157 -29.57 -9.64 14.46
N THR A 158 -29.04 -9.56 15.68
CA THR A 158 -27.66 -9.12 15.95
C THR A 158 -26.62 -10.06 15.32
N VAL A 159 -26.92 -11.36 15.26
CA VAL A 159 -26.10 -12.35 14.57
C VAL A 159 -26.15 -12.18 13.06
N ARG A 160 -27.36 -11.97 12.50
CA ARG A 160 -27.57 -11.77 11.07
C ARG A 160 -26.84 -10.52 10.60
N ASP A 161 -27.01 -9.40 11.29
CA ASP A 161 -26.36 -8.13 10.98
C ASP A 161 -24.83 -8.24 10.98
N ALA A 162 -24.28 -8.92 11.98
CA ALA A 162 -22.84 -9.11 12.07
C ALA A 162 -22.30 -10.05 10.98
N GLY A 163 -23.04 -11.11 10.63
CA GLY A 163 -22.73 -11.95 9.47
C GLY A 163 -22.70 -11.13 8.18
N SER A 164 -23.70 -10.27 7.97
CA SER A 164 -23.80 -9.39 6.80
C SER A 164 -22.59 -8.47 6.65
N GLN A 165 -22.29 -7.70 7.71
CA GLN A 165 -21.18 -6.74 7.70
C GLN A 165 -19.83 -7.41 7.46
N LEU A 166 -19.65 -8.62 7.98
CA LEU A 166 -18.42 -9.37 7.78
C LEU A 166 -18.29 -9.88 6.35
N ILE A 167 -19.34 -10.47 5.77
CA ILE A 167 -19.29 -11.02 4.41
C ILE A 167 -19.07 -9.92 3.36
N GLY A 168 -19.65 -8.74 3.57
CA GLY A 168 -19.46 -7.57 2.71
C GLY A 168 -18.01 -7.04 2.64
N ARG A 169 -17.09 -7.50 3.50
CA ARG A 169 -15.67 -7.08 3.55
C ARG A 169 -14.70 -8.25 3.31
N ARG A 170 -15.05 -9.12 2.35
CA ARG A 170 -14.32 -10.34 2.02
C ARG A 170 -13.79 -10.29 0.61
N TYR A 171 -12.49 -10.48 0.50
CA TYR A 171 -11.78 -10.36 -0.76
C TYR A 171 -11.03 -11.63 -1.11
N LEU A 172 -10.79 -11.81 -2.40
CA LEU A 172 -9.86 -12.80 -2.94
C LEU A 172 -8.74 -12.03 -3.62
N MET A 173 -7.52 -12.32 -3.23
CA MET A 173 -6.31 -11.71 -3.76
C MET A 173 -5.60 -12.74 -4.63
N VAL A 174 -5.73 -12.61 -5.95
CA VAL A 174 -5.11 -13.52 -6.93
C VAL A 174 -3.79 -12.93 -7.41
N TYR A 175 -2.68 -13.53 -7.00
CA TYR A 175 -1.33 -13.13 -7.39
C TYR A 175 -0.89 -13.84 -8.66
N ASP A 176 -0.45 -13.04 -9.64
CA ASP A 176 0.06 -13.51 -10.91
C ASP A 176 1.52 -13.05 -11.09
N VAL A 177 2.47 -13.97 -10.98
CA VAL A 177 3.91 -13.68 -11.17
C VAL A 177 4.35 -14.16 -12.55
N THR A 178 4.62 -13.20 -13.44
CA THR A 178 4.88 -13.41 -14.87
C THR A 178 6.29 -12.99 -15.27
N ASN A 179 6.81 -13.52 -16.37
CA ASN A 179 8.15 -13.18 -16.87
C ASN A 179 9.29 -13.42 -15.86
N LEU A 180 9.10 -14.34 -14.91
CA LEU A 180 10.11 -14.73 -13.94
C LEU A 180 11.31 -15.37 -14.65
N ARG A 181 12.50 -14.81 -14.42
CA ARG A 181 13.74 -15.23 -15.07
C ARG A 181 14.97 -14.73 -14.34
N GLN A 182 16.09 -15.38 -14.62
CA GLN A 182 17.42 -14.87 -14.29
C GLN A 182 18.03 -14.20 -15.51
N GLU A 183 18.66 -13.04 -15.34
CA GLU A 183 19.21 -12.27 -16.44
C GLU A 183 20.45 -11.47 -15.98
N TYR A 184 21.54 -11.52 -16.74
CA TYR A 184 22.69 -10.66 -16.47
C TYR A 184 22.40 -9.22 -16.92
N SER A 185 22.74 -8.24 -16.09
CA SER A 185 22.61 -6.82 -16.39
C SER A 185 23.87 -6.06 -16.00
N GLY A 186 24.15 -4.95 -16.70
CA GLY A 186 25.40 -4.17 -16.59
C GLY A 186 26.25 -4.25 -17.87
N GLU A 187 27.40 -3.58 -17.85
CA GLU A 187 28.32 -3.49 -18.98
C GLU A 187 29.65 -4.21 -18.69
N GLY A 188 30.25 -4.80 -19.73
CA GLY A 188 31.59 -5.39 -19.65
C GLY A 188 31.76 -6.50 -18.61
N ASP A 189 32.83 -6.39 -17.82
CA ASP A 189 33.24 -7.38 -16.81
C ASP A 189 32.43 -7.27 -15.51
N SER A 190 31.73 -6.17 -15.26
CA SER A 190 30.94 -5.93 -14.05
C SER A 190 29.47 -6.35 -14.20
N ARG A 191 29.16 -7.23 -15.15
CA ARG A 191 27.80 -7.76 -15.30
C ARG A 191 27.46 -8.61 -14.09
N GLU A 192 26.30 -8.35 -13.50
CA GLU A 192 25.77 -9.10 -12.37
C GLU A 192 24.50 -9.85 -12.79
N LEU A 193 24.25 -11.00 -12.17
CA LEU A 193 23.04 -11.78 -12.37
C LEU A 193 21.91 -11.22 -11.51
N TYR A 194 20.75 -11.00 -12.12
CA TYR A 194 19.53 -10.53 -11.46
C TYR A 194 18.42 -11.55 -11.56
N TRP A 195 17.57 -11.61 -10.54
CA TRP A 195 16.21 -12.12 -10.70
C TRP A 195 15.32 -11.00 -11.19
N LYS A 196 14.52 -11.28 -12.23
CA LYS A 196 13.55 -10.36 -12.79
C LYS A 196 12.18 -10.98 -12.91
N ALA A 197 11.13 -10.21 -12.66
CA ALA A 197 9.75 -10.62 -12.90
C ALA A 197 8.82 -9.41 -13.06
N THR A 198 7.76 -9.61 -13.81
CA THR A 198 6.57 -8.76 -13.80
C THR A 198 5.49 -9.41 -12.92
N ALA A 199 4.51 -8.65 -12.45
CA ALA A 199 3.44 -9.26 -11.66
C ALA A 199 2.14 -8.47 -11.74
N ALA A 200 1.03 -9.14 -11.46
CA ALA A 200 -0.28 -8.53 -11.26
C ALA A 200 -0.96 -9.08 -10.00
N LEU A 201 -1.85 -8.28 -9.43
CA LEU A 201 -2.75 -8.68 -8.36
C LEU A 201 -4.17 -8.32 -8.78
N TYR A 202 -5.05 -9.31 -8.73
CA TYR A 202 -6.47 -9.15 -8.98
C TYR A 202 -7.20 -9.24 -7.64
N LEU A 203 -7.90 -8.17 -7.30
CA LEU A 203 -8.77 -8.11 -6.13
C LEU A 203 -10.19 -8.43 -6.57
N TYR A 204 -10.71 -9.53 -6.06
CA TYR A 204 -12.10 -9.93 -6.23
C TYR A 204 -12.85 -9.77 -4.92
N LYS A 205 -14.17 -9.59 -5.00
CA LYS A 205 -15.07 -9.54 -3.84
C LYS A 205 -16.24 -10.49 -4.09
N LEU A 206 -16.80 -11.01 -3.00
CA LEU A 206 -18.04 -11.75 -3.06
C LEU A 206 -19.17 -10.81 -3.46
N ASN A 207 -19.93 -11.16 -4.50
CA ASN A 207 -21.20 -10.50 -4.76
C ASN A 207 -22.24 -11.14 -3.82
N TRP A 208 -22.61 -10.38 -2.79
CA TRP A 208 -23.45 -10.83 -1.69
C TRP A 208 -24.32 -9.68 -1.21
N ASP A 209 -25.63 -9.90 -1.20
CA ASP A 209 -26.60 -8.93 -0.71
C ASP A 209 -27.40 -9.44 0.51
N GLU A 210 -28.37 -8.65 0.96
CA GLU A 210 -29.25 -9.01 2.09
C GLU A 210 -30.15 -10.21 1.74
N GLN A 211 -30.55 -10.35 0.47
CA GLN A 211 -31.36 -11.47 0.02
C GLN A 211 -30.58 -12.79 0.02
N ASP A 212 -29.29 -12.76 -0.33
CA ASP A 212 -28.38 -13.90 -0.21
C ASP A 212 -28.19 -14.32 1.25
N LEU A 213 -28.15 -13.36 2.17
CA LEU A 213 -28.03 -13.61 3.60
C LEU A 213 -29.27 -14.31 4.17
N ASP A 214 -30.45 -13.82 3.83
CA ASP A 214 -31.70 -14.46 4.22
C ASP A 214 -31.80 -15.86 3.61
N THR A 215 -31.48 -15.99 2.32
CA THR A 215 -31.44 -17.28 1.63
C THR A 215 -30.48 -18.26 2.33
N PHE A 216 -29.33 -17.76 2.79
CA PHE A 216 -28.35 -18.56 3.53
C PHE A 216 -28.89 -19.05 4.87
N TYR A 217 -29.43 -18.16 5.70
CA TYR A 217 -29.94 -18.56 7.01
C TYR A 217 -31.18 -19.46 6.92
N ASP A 218 -32.02 -19.24 5.93
CA ASP A 218 -33.28 -19.98 5.81
C ASP A 218 -33.03 -21.36 5.18
N ASN A 219 -32.22 -21.44 4.13
CA ASN A 219 -32.09 -22.64 3.30
C ASN A 219 -30.79 -23.44 3.50
N TYR A 220 -29.72 -22.83 4.02
CA TYR A 220 -28.40 -23.45 4.06
C TYR A 220 -27.81 -23.59 5.46
N TRP A 221 -28.25 -22.76 6.41
CA TRP A 221 -27.79 -22.82 7.79
C TRP A 221 -28.18 -24.13 8.46
N LEU A 222 -27.18 -24.75 9.07
CA LEU A 222 -27.27 -26.01 9.79
C LEU A 222 -26.61 -25.86 11.15
N ASP A 223 -27.35 -26.15 12.21
CA ASP A 223 -26.87 -26.13 13.59
C ASP A 223 -27.41 -27.33 14.39
N GLU A 224 -27.11 -27.35 15.69
CA GLU A 224 -27.56 -28.39 16.61
C GLU A 224 -29.08 -28.47 16.72
N ASN A 225 -29.78 -27.35 16.50
CA ASN A 225 -31.24 -27.25 16.60
C ASN A 225 -31.96 -27.66 15.31
N THR A 226 -31.23 -27.88 14.22
CA THR A 226 -31.82 -28.21 12.93
C THR A 226 -32.41 -29.63 12.94
N PRO A 227 -33.69 -29.84 12.54
CA PRO A 227 -34.32 -31.15 12.49
C PRO A 227 -33.53 -32.15 11.63
N ALA A 228 -33.40 -33.40 12.10
CA ALA A 228 -32.58 -34.43 11.45
C ALA A 228 -33.00 -34.70 9.99
N GLU A 229 -34.29 -34.57 9.69
CA GLU A 229 -34.88 -34.75 8.37
C GLU A 229 -34.51 -33.65 7.36
N GLU A 230 -34.18 -32.44 7.83
CA GLU A 230 -33.78 -31.31 7.00
C GLU A 230 -32.27 -31.24 6.77
N LYS A 231 -31.47 -31.94 7.60
CA LYS A 231 -29.99 -31.83 7.55
C LYS A 231 -29.42 -32.17 6.18
N GLN A 232 -29.89 -33.27 5.58
CA GLN A 232 -29.36 -33.73 4.30
C GLN A 232 -29.76 -32.81 3.13
N SER A 233 -30.98 -32.27 3.13
CA SER A 233 -31.46 -31.38 2.06
C SER A 233 -30.74 -30.03 2.10
N LYS A 234 -30.63 -29.41 3.28
CA LYS A 234 -29.90 -28.14 3.47
C LYS A 234 -28.41 -28.29 3.13
N LYS A 235 -27.80 -29.41 3.53
CA LYS A 235 -26.40 -29.73 3.17
C LYS A 235 -26.20 -29.78 1.65
N ALA A 236 -27.05 -30.53 0.94
CA ALA A 236 -26.99 -30.65 -0.52
C ALA A 236 -27.29 -29.31 -1.21
N ALA A 237 -28.22 -28.52 -0.66
CA ALA A 237 -28.58 -27.21 -1.19
C ALA A 237 -27.39 -26.23 -1.10
N PHE A 238 -26.71 -26.18 0.05
CA PHE A 238 -25.48 -25.39 0.19
C PHE A 238 -24.42 -25.84 -0.80
N GLU A 239 -24.18 -27.15 -0.95
CA GLU A 239 -23.16 -27.71 -1.86
C GLU A 239 -23.44 -27.38 -3.33
N ALA A 240 -24.71 -27.31 -3.73
CA ALA A 240 -25.14 -26.90 -5.06
C ALA A 240 -25.03 -25.38 -5.30
N TRP A 241 -25.11 -24.57 -4.24
CA TRP A 241 -25.10 -23.12 -4.33
C TRP A 241 -23.81 -22.58 -4.94
N ASN A 242 -23.97 -21.63 -5.87
CA ASN A 242 -22.87 -20.90 -6.48
C ASN A 242 -22.99 -19.43 -6.09
N ILE A 243 -21.99 -18.94 -5.36
CA ILE A 243 -21.93 -17.56 -4.92
C ILE A 243 -20.91 -16.83 -5.80
N PRO A 244 -21.36 -15.90 -6.66
CA PRO A 244 -20.48 -15.28 -7.63
C PRO A 244 -19.46 -14.36 -6.97
N VAL A 245 -18.27 -14.30 -7.56
CA VAL A 245 -17.24 -13.31 -7.22
C VAL A 245 -16.99 -12.40 -8.41
N GLU A 246 -16.81 -11.12 -8.12
CA GLU A 246 -16.62 -10.06 -9.12
C GLU A 246 -15.27 -9.37 -8.95
N LEU A 247 -14.70 -8.91 -10.07
CA LEU A 247 -13.45 -8.15 -10.05
C LEU A 247 -13.74 -6.75 -9.49
N VAL A 248 -13.01 -6.38 -8.45
CA VAL A 248 -13.02 -5.03 -7.88
C VAL A 248 -11.92 -4.18 -8.49
N SER A 249 -10.69 -4.70 -8.53
CA SER A 249 -9.55 -3.96 -9.06
C SER A 249 -8.46 -4.89 -9.55
N ARG A 250 -7.68 -4.39 -10.51
CA ARG A 250 -6.46 -5.02 -11.01
C ARG A 250 -5.32 -4.01 -10.94
N VAL A 251 -4.22 -4.41 -10.32
CA VAL A 251 -2.96 -3.65 -10.35
C VAL A 251 -1.85 -4.52 -10.91
N SER A 252 -0.86 -3.87 -11.55
CA SER A 252 0.32 -4.56 -12.05
C SER A 252 1.61 -3.81 -11.74
N LEU A 253 2.71 -4.55 -11.74
CA LEU A 253 4.07 -4.07 -11.66
C LEU A 253 4.76 -4.26 -13.01
N GLY A 254 5.61 -3.30 -13.37
CA GLY A 254 6.58 -3.48 -14.43
C GLY A 254 7.65 -4.51 -14.05
N ASP A 255 8.70 -4.61 -14.87
CA ASP A 255 9.77 -5.57 -14.67
C ASP A 255 10.60 -5.21 -13.42
N LYS A 256 10.32 -5.89 -12.31
CA LYS A 256 11.04 -5.78 -11.04
C LYS A 256 12.34 -6.56 -11.13
N SER A 257 13.40 -6.05 -10.54
CA SER A 257 14.71 -6.69 -10.54
C SER A 257 15.36 -6.65 -9.16
N VAL A 258 15.96 -7.76 -8.74
CA VAL A 258 16.79 -7.87 -7.54
C VAL A 258 18.14 -8.48 -7.91
N SER A 259 19.24 -7.85 -7.49
CA SER A 259 20.60 -8.36 -7.73
C SER A 259 20.86 -9.59 -6.86
N THR A 260 21.53 -10.58 -7.43
CA THR A 260 22.04 -11.74 -6.70
C THR A 260 23.45 -11.49 -6.13
N GLY A 261 24.13 -10.43 -6.58
CA GLY A 261 25.55 -10.20 -6.29
C GLY A 261 26.50 -11.24 -6.92
N ILE A 262 26.02 -12.03 -7.89
CA ILE A 262 26.84 -12.99 -8.65
C ILE A 262 27.33 -12.28 -9.91
N GLU A 263 28.63 -12.03 -9.98
CA GLU A 263 29.28 -11.43 -11.14
C GLU A 263 29.53 -12.47 -12.24
N ALA A 264 29.34 -12.06 -13.50
CA ALA A 264 29.58 -12.90 -14.68
C ALA A 264 31.04 -13.33 -14.78
N ASN A 265 31.96 -12.42 -14.43
CA ASN A 265 33.40 -12.64 -14.50
C ASN A 265 33.97 -12.65 -13.07
N LYS A 266 33.84 -13.79 -12.38
CA LYS A 266 34.43 -13.99 -11.04
C LYS A 266 35.93 -13.64 -11.06
N ARG A 267 36.31 -12.45 -10.57
CA ARG A 267 37.72 -12.20 -10.22
C ARG A 267 38.04 -13.02 -8.97
N LEU A 268 38.61 -14.21 -9.19
CA LEU A 268 39.17 -15.06 -8.15
C LEU A 268 40.22 -14.26 -7.35
N GLY A 269 39.87 -13.85 -6.14
CA GLY A 269 40.79 -13.06 -5.32
C GLY A 269 40.31 -12.74 -3.90
N ILE A 270 40.64 -13.66 -2.98
CA ILE A 270 40.94 -13.43 -1.56
C ILE A 270 39.76 -13.48 -0.55
N LEU A 271 40.16 -14.04 0.60
CA LEU A 271 39.47 -14.68 1.70
C LEU A 271 38.57 -13.76 2.53
N GLY A 272 37.45 -14.32 2.98
CA GLY A 272 36.64 -13.80 4.07
C GLY A 272 35.74 -14.92 4.60
N ASP A 273 35.92 -15.27 5.87
CA ASP A 273 35.25 -16.39 6.50
C ASP A 273 33.74 -16.15 6.61
N LYS A 274 32.95 -17.04 5.98
CA LYS A 274 31.49 -16.99 5.73
C LYS A 274 31.04 -16.29 4.44
N LYS A 275 31.58 -16.68 3.28
CA LYS A 275 30.96 -16.35 1.99
C LYS A 275 29.70 -17.21 1.79
N LYS A 276 28.54 -16.57 1.58
CA LYS A 276 27.32 -17.23 1.10
C LYS A 276 27.60 -17.89 -0.25
N THR A 277 27.07 -19.10 -0.48
CA THR A 277 27.20 -19.78 -1.77
C THR A 277 26.34 -19.07 -2.84
N ASP A 278 26.62 -19.32 -4.12
CA ASP A 278 25.82 -18.76 -5.21
C ASP A 278 24.36 -19.23 -5.12
N GLU A 279 24.11 -20.48 -4.71
CA GLU A 279 22.77 -21.00 -4.48
C GLU A 279 22.04 -20.25 -3.36
N GLN A 280 22.74 -19.93 -2.25
CA GLN A 280 22.18 -19.14 -1.16
C GLN A 280 21.83 -17.72 -1.65
N ARG A 281 22.73 -17.09 -2.41
CA ARG A 281 22.50 -15.76 -3.00
C ARG A 281 21.30 -15.75 -3.96
N LEU A 282 21.19 -16.77 -4.80
CA LEU A 282 20.05 -16.94 -5.70
C LEU A 282 18.74 -17.10 -4.94
N SER A 283 18.72 -17.91 -3.89
CA SER A 283 17.53 -18.15 -3.06
C SER A 283 17.10 -16.90 -2.29
N GLU A 284 18.06 -16.17 -1.71
CA GLU A 284 17.79 -14.93 -1.00
C GLU A 284 17.26 -13.82 -1.93
N ALA A 285 17.89 -13.63 -3.08
CA ALA A 285 17.43 -12.64 -4.06
C ALA A 285 16.06 -13.00 -4.66
N PHE A 286 15.77 -14.30 -4.81
CA PHE A 286 14.44 -14.77 -5.21
C PHE A 286 13.37 -14.46 -4.15
N ALA A 287 13.66 -14.76 -2.88
CA ALA A 287 12.76 -14.45 -1.77
C ALA A 287 12.54 -12.92 -1.64
N GLU A 288 13.60 -12.12 -1.77
CA GLU A 288 13.51 -10.67 -1.75
C GLU A 288 12.65 -10.14 -2.91
N LEU A 289 12.85 -10.63 -4.14
CA LEU A 289 12.03 -10.24 -5.29
C LEU A 289 10.54 -10.52 -5.01
N HIS A 290 10.20 -11.69 -4.50
CA HIS A 290 8.82 -12.05 -4.17
C HIS A 290 8.24 -11.17 -3.05
N GLN A 291 9.02 -10.88 -2.01
CA GLN A 291 8.60 -9.97 -0.93
C GLN A 291 8.33 -8.57 -1.47
N GLN A 292 9.21 -8.03 -2.32
CA GLN A 292 9.02 -6.73 -2.96
C GLN A 292 7.77 -6.72 -3.86
N ILE A 293 7.56 -7.77 -4.65
CA ILE A 293 6.36 -7.91 -5.50
C ILE A 293 5.09 -7.88 -4.67
N CYS A 294 4.99 -8.71 -3.63
CA CYS A 294 3.79 -8.78 -2.80
C CYS A 294 3.55 -7.45 -2.07
N SER A 295 4.60 -6.86 -1.49
CA SER A 295 4.52 -5.57 -0.80
C SER A 295 4.02 -4.45 -1.71
N ASP A 296 4.58 -4.34 -2.93
CA ASP A 296 4.23 -3.27 -3.85
C ASP A 296 2.84 -3.43 -4.46
N LEU A 297 2.44 -4.67 -4.78
CA LEU A 297 1.08 -4.96 -5.25
C LEU A 297 0.04 -4.62 -4.17
N ASN A 298 0.26 -5.08 -2.93
CA ASN A 298 -0.61 -4.76 -1.79
C ASN A 298 -0.67 -3.25 -1.54
N TYR A 299 0.47 -2.57 -1.59
CA TYR A 299 0.51 -1.11 -1.47
C TYR A 299 -0.36 -0.42 -2.53
N LYS A 300 -0.28 -0.85 -3.79
CA LYS A 300 -1.08 -0.29 -4.89
C LYS A 300 -2.58 -0.52 -4.68
N ILE A 301 -2.99 -1.73 -4.28
CA ILE A 301 -4.42 -2.02 -4.04
C ILE A 301 -4.94 -1.25 -2.84
N GLU A 302 -4.23 -1.26 -1.72
CA GLU A 302 -4.60 -0.52 -0.50
C GLU A 302 -4.67 1.00 -0.73
N LYS A 303 -3.97 1.52 -1.73
CA LYS A 303 -4.08 2.93 -2.13
C LYS A 303 -5.31 3.21 -3.00
N GLN A 304 -5.71 2.25 -3.84
CA GLN A 304 -6.82 2.42 -4.79
C GLN A 304 -8.19 2.10 -4.18
N HIS A 305 -8.24 1.22 -3.18
CA HIS A 305 -9.49 0.70 -2.65
C HIS A 305 -9.84 1.36 -1.30
N GLU A 306 -10.97 2.06 -1.24
CA GLU A 306 -11.35 2.88 -0.08
C GLU A 306 -11.58 2.04 1.19
N ASP A 307 -12.18 0.85 1.07
CA ASP A 307 -12.42 -0.04 2.22
C ASP A 307 -11.11 -0.42 2.94
N PHE A 308 -9.94 -0.26 2.29
CA PHE A 308 -8.64 -0.62 2.86
C PHE A 308 -7.98 0.54 3.61
N VAL A 309 -8.56 1.75 3.53
CA VAL A 309 -8.07 2.96 4.19
C VAL A 309 -8.52 2.95 5.65
N VAL A 310 -7.56 2.99 6.57
CA VAL A 310 -7.87 3.01 8.01
C VAL A 310 -8.48 4.35 8.38
N THR A 311 -9.68 4.26 8.97
CA THR A 311 -10.48 5.40 9.40
C THR A 311 -10.93 5.18 10.84
N THR A 312 -10.65 6.12 11.73
CA THR A 312 -10.97 6.00 13.16
C THR A 312 -11.15 7.40 13.79
N PRO A 313 -12.02 7.58 14.79
CA PRO A 313 -12.08 8.84 15.52
C PRO A 313 -10.85 9.06 16.41
N ILE A 314 -10.45 10.33 16.56
CA ILE A 314 -9.47 10.75 17.57
C ILE A 314 -10.13 10.67 18.95
N THR A 315 -9.55 9.88 19.85
CA THR A 315 -10.09 9.62 21.20
C THR A 315 -9.50 10.52 22.27
N SER A 316 -8.28 11.04 22.06
CA SER A 316 -7.65 12.00 22.97
C SER A 316 -6.74 12.97 22.22
N ILE A 317 -6.47 14.14 22.81
CA ILE A 317 -5.57 15.18 22.23
C ILE A 317 -4.32 15.51 23.06
N ARG A 318 -4.15 14.91 24.24
CA ARG A 318 -2.98 15.13 25.11
C ARG A 318 -2.44 13.80 25.69
N PRO A 319 -1.57 13.08 24.97
CA PRO A 319 -1.21 13.27 23.56
C PRO A 319 -2.34 12.86 22.60
N ILE A 320 -2.19 13.14 21.29
CA ILE A 320 -3.20 12.75 20.30
C ILE A 320 -3.24 11.23 20.18
N ARG A 321 -4.40 10.61 20.42
CA ARG A 321 -4.56 9.15 20.40
C ARG A 321 -5.78 8.71 19.59
N ALA A 322 -5.71 7.50 19.06
CA ALA A 322 -6.82 6.82 18.41
C ALA A 322 -6.70 5.30 18.61
N LYS A 323 -7.84 4.60 18.56
CA LYS A 323 -7.95 3.13 18.76
C LYS A 323 -7.55 2.36 17.50
N ILE A 324 -6.35 2.59 17.03
CA ILE A 324 -5.69 1.85 15.94
C ILE A 324 -4.26 1.51 16.34
N GLY A 325 -3.67 0.50 15.72
CA GLY A 325 -2.36 -0.02 16.06
C GLY A 325 -1.85 -1.03 15.05
N THR A 326 -1.05 -2.00 15.51
CA THR A 326 -0.46 -3.02 14.63
C THR A 326 -1.48 -3.89 13.89
N LYS A 327 -2.73 -4.00 14.38
CA LYS A 327 -3.85 -4.68 13.71
C LYS A 327 -4.32 -3.96 12.45
N GLU A 328 -4.09 -2.66 12.36
CA GLU A 328 -4.38 -1.85 11.17
C GLU A 328 -3.12 -1.61 10.32
N ASP A 329 -2.04 -2.36 10.59
CA ASP A 329 -0.69 -2.17 10.05
C ASP A 329 -0.12 -0.75 10.32
N VAL A 330 -0.53 -0.12 11.43
CA VAL A 330 0.02 1.18 11.81
C VAL A 330 1.51 1.02 12.13
N LYS A 331 2.33 1.85 11.48
CA LYS A 331 3.79 1.91 11.68
C LYS A 331 4.20 3.33 12.00
N HIS A 332 5.32 3.46 12.72
CA HIS A 332 5.92 4.76 12.98
C HIS A 332 6.12 5.54 11.66
N GLY A 333 5.73 6.80 11.67
CA GLY A 333 5.88 7.69 10.52
C GLY A 333 4.70 7.66 9.53
N LEU A 334 3.78 6.68 9.61
CA LEU A 334 2.59 6.67 8.75
C LEU A 334 1.78 7.94 8.92
N ARG A 335 1.32 8.48 7.79
CA ARG A 335 0.63 9.76 7.72
C ARG A 335 -0.89 9.58 7.73
N PHE A 336 -1.54 10.48 8.45
CA PHE A 336 -2.98 10.54 8.58
C PHE A 336 -3.47 11.99 8.42
N TYR A 337 -4.67 12.17 7.90
CA TYR A 337 -5.36 13.44 7.91
C TYR A 337 -6.44 13.42 8.99
N ALA A 338 -6.52 14.48 9.79
CA ALA A 338 -7.64 14.72 10.67
C ALA A 338 -8.69 15.55 9.94
N TYR A 339 -9.89 15.00 9.77
CA TYR A 339 -11.04 15.66 9.18
C TYR A 339 -12.07 16.01 10.24
N GLY A 340 -12.71 17.17 10.07
CA GLY A 340 -13.91 17.53 10.81
C GLY A 340 -15.05 17.83 9.84
N PHE A 341 -16.27 17.78 10.36
CA PHE A 341 -17.46 18.10 9.60
C PHE A 341 -17.73 19.61 9.65
N LYS A 342 -18.16 20.17 8.53
CA LYS A 342 -18.70 21.53 8.45
C LYS A 342 -20.03 21.48 7.73
N GLY A 343 -21.11 21.83 8.43
CA GLY A 343 -22.41 22.03 7.81
C GLY A 343 -22.37 23.26 6.90
N ASP A 344 -22.87 23.11 5.69
CA ASP A 344 -23.14 24.21 4.77
C ASP A 344 -24.57 24.73 4.94
N SER A 345 -24.83 25.91 4.38
CA SER A 345 -26.12 26.60 4.50
C SER A 345 -27.30 25.86 3.85
N ASP A 346 -27.02 24.87 3.01
CA ASP A 346 -28.00 23.99 2.36
C ASP A 346 -28.32 22.73 3.17
N GLY A 347 -27.70 22.55 4.34
CA GLY A 347 -27.86 21.36 5.18
C GLY A 347 -26.94 20.19 4.81
N SER A 348 -26.12 20.32 3.76
CA SER A 348 -25.09 19.34 3.43
C SER A 348 -23.91 19.42 4.40
N ILE A 349 -23.20 18.30 4.60
CA ILE A 349 -22.05 18.23 5.49
C ILE A 349 -20.80 18.05 4.64
N LYS A 350 -19.85 19.00 4.72
CA LYS A 350 -18.55 18.87 4.05
C LYS A 350 -17.45 18.42 5.00
N LEU A 351 -16.63 17.48 4.53
CA LEU A 351 -15.39 17.09 5.18
C LEU A 351 -14.32 18.19 5.03
N VAL A 352 -13.81 18.72 6.14
CA VAL A 352 -12.76 19.74 6.16
C VAL A 352 -11.52 19.22 6.87
N ARG A 353 -10.40 19.16 6.16
CA ARG A 353 -9.10 18.75 6.74
C ARG A 353 -8.64 19.78 7.78
N LYS A 354 -8.51 19.36 9.03
CA LYS A 354 -8.06 20.18 10.17
C LYS A 354 -6.56 20.03 10.45
N GLY A 355 -5.96 18.87 10.14
CA GLY A 355 -4.55 18.64 10.41
C GLY A 355 -3.96 17.48 9.63
N ILE A 356 -2.62 17.48 9.53
CA ILE A 356 -1.83 16.35 9.07
C ILE A 356 -1.09 15.80 10.29
N LEU A 357 -1.27 14.52 10.54
CA LEU A 357 -0.75 13.78 11.69
C LEU A 357 0.19 12.68 11.20
N ARG A 358 1.20 12.33 12.01
CA ARG A 358 2.02 11.12 11.82
C ARG A 358 1.98 10.25 13.07
N ALA A 359 1.92 8.94 12.87
CA ALA A 359 2.05 7.96 13.95
C ALA A 359 3.43 8.06 14.61
N THR A 360 3.47 8.18 15.93
CA THR A 360 4.71 8.26 16.71
C THR A 360 5.34 6.88 16.87
N LYS A 361 6.37 6.76 17.72
CA LYS A 361 6.96 5.45 18.07
C LYS A 361 6.04 4.63 18.99
N ASN A 362 5.07 5.27 19.65
CA ASN A 362 4.14 4.65 20.57
C ASN A 362 2.94 4.11 19.77
N VAL A 363 3.18 3.03 19.04
CA VAL A 363 2.15 2.28 18.32
C VAL A 363 1.70 1.11 19.20
N ALA A 364 0.40 1.02 19.46
CA ALA A 364 -0.18 -0.04 20.26
C ALA A 364 -0.18 -1.39 19.55
N ASP A 365 0.11 -2.46 20.30
CA ASP A 365 -0.18 -3.83 19.85
C ASP A 365 -1.61 -4.21 20.27
N ASN A 366 -2.57 -3.88 19.42
CA ASN A 366 -3.99 -4.15 19.59
C ASN A 366 -4.45 -5.48 18.97
N ARG A 367 -3.53 -6.46 18.82
CA ARG A 367 -3.85 -7.81 18.31
C ARG A 367 -4.29 -8.79 19.40
N ILE A 368 -4.21 -8.40 20.66
CA ILE A 368 -4.59 -9.21 21.81
C ILE A 368 -6.11 -9.11 22.03
N VAL A 369 -6.73 -10.21 22.47
CA VAL A 369 -8.18 -10.38 22.66
C VAL A 369 -8.83 -9.17 23.33
N ALA A 370 -9.96 -8.72 22.76
CA ALA A 370 -10.75 -7.58 23.19
C ALA A 370 -11.27 -7.73 24.62
N THR A 371 -10.57 -7.13 25.59
CA THR A 371 -11.04 -6.97 26.97
C THR A 371 -12.00 -5.78 27.14
N GLY A 372 -12.52 -5.24 26.03
CA GLY A 372 -13.32 -4.00 26.01
C GLY A 372 -12.50 -2.70 25.97
N GLU A 373 -11.20 -2.76 26.27
CA GLU A 373 -10.27 -1.63 26.15
C GLU A 373 -9.13 -1.94 25.17
N SER A 374 -9.35 -1.65 23.89
CA SER A 374 -8.30 -1.76 22.88
C SER A 374 -7.23 -0.68 23.12
N PRO A 375 -5.93 -1.05 23.17
CA PRO A 375 -4.86 -0.08 23.38
C PRO A 375 -4.76 0.91 22.20
N GLU A 376 -4.38 2.15 22.50
CA GLU A 376 -4.39 3.26 21.55
C GLU A 376 -2.99 3.62 21.05
N SER A 377 -2.86 3.95 19.77
CA SER A 377 -1.61 4.53 19.23
C SER A 377 -1.59 6.05 19.39
N GLU A 378 -0.38 6.59 19.51
CA GLU A 378 -0.14 8.03 19.66
C GLU A 378 0.31 8.67 18.34
N PHE A 379 -0.19 9.88 18.08
CA PHE A 379 0.04 10.68 16.88
C PHE A 379 0.62 12.06 17.23
N THR A 380 1.41 12.62 16.32
CA THR A 380 1.87 14.02 16.40
C THR A 380 1.38 14.82 15.20
N LYS A 381 0.95 16.06 15.42
CA LYS A 381 0.60 16.98 14.34
C LYS A 381 1.87 17.52 13.69
N ILE A 382 1.94 17.44 12.37
CA ILE A 382 3.08 17.95 11.58
C ILE A 382 2.71 19.17 10.73
N ALA A 383 1.44 19.33 10.36
CA ALA A 383 0.99 20.47 9.55
C ALA A 383 -0.53 20.71 9.66
N GLY A 384 -1.01 21.81 9.07
CA GLY A 384 -2.42 22.14 8.88
C GLY A 384 -2.95 23.25 9.79
N TYR A 385 -3.88 24.04 9.26
CA TYR A 385 -4.37 25.30 9.86
C TYR A 385 -5.47 25.13 10.92
N GLY A 386 -5.91 23.91 11.21
CA GLY A 386 -6.98 23.63 12.18
C GLY A 386 -6.49 23.13 13.53
N ARG A 387 -7.27 23.38 14.58
CA ARG A 387 -7.09 22.69 15.86
C ARG A 387 -7.55 21.24 15.71
N VAL A 388 -6.71 20.31 16.15
CA VAL A 388 -7.10 18.90 16.29
C VAL A 388 -7.83 18.76 17.62
N VAL A 389 -9.04 18.24 17.58
CA VAL A 389 -9.92 18.01 18.74
C VAL A 389 -10.38 16.56 18.75
N GLU A 390 -10.86 16.09 19.89
CA GLU A 390 -11.47 14.76 20.03
C GLU A 390 -12.71 14.66 19.13
N GLY A 391 -12.98 13.46 18.63
CA GLY A 391 -14.08 13.17 17.70
C GLY A 391 -13.81 13.51 16.23
N LEU A 392 -12.68 14.17 15.89
CA LEU A 392 -12.29 14.31 14.49
C LEU A 392 -11.95 12.95 13.87
N THR A 393 -12.28 12.77 12.61
CA THR A 393 -12.00 11.54 11.87
C THR A 393 -10.55 11.51 11.40
N LEU A 394 -9.78 10.57 11.92
CA LEU A 394 -8.43 10.26 11.47
C LEU A 394 -8.50 9.31 10.27
N VAL A 395 -7.96 9.71 9.13
CA VAL A 395 -7.97 8.94 7.88
C VAL A 395 -6.53 8.71 7.41
N GLU A 396 -6.15 7.45 7.21
CA GLU A 396 -4.83 7.09 6.69
C GLU A 396 -4.60 7.67 5.29
N LYS A 397 -3.38 8.18 5.06
CA LYS A 397 -2.95 8.67 3.75
C LYS A 397 -1.59 8.11 3.42
N LYS A 398 -1.59 7.07 2.59
CA LYS A 398 -0.38 6.51 1.97
C LYS A 398 0.32 7.58 1.15
N ASP A 399 1.53 7.94 1.56
CA ASP A 399 2.41 8.84 0.85
C ASP A 399 3.62 8.10 0.30
N LEU A 400 4.15 8.61 -0.81
CA LEU A 400 5.39 8.10 -1.40
C LEU A 400 6.63 8.59 -0.63
N ASN A 401 6.42 9.19 0.55
CA ASN A 401 7.37 10.04 1.26
C ASN A 401 8.13 11.03 0.36
N LEU A 402 7.48 11.50 -0.71
CA LEU A 402 8.02 12.56 -1.56
C LEU A 402 7.60 13.91 -1.00
N SER A 403 8.56 14.81 -0.85
CA SER A 403 8.35 16.23 -0.60
C SER A 403 8.83 17.03 -1.81
N VAL A 404 8.11 18.13 -2.08
CA VAL A 404 8.49 19.11 -3.10
C VAL A 404 8.61 20.44 -2.37
N GLY A 405 9.79 21.05 -2.43
CA GLY A 405 10.05 22.36 -1.89
C GLY A 405 10.20 23.39 -2.99
N LEU A 406 9.65 24.58 -2.75
CA LEU A 406 9.91 25.79 -3.53
C LEU A 406 10.29 26.88 -2.55
N GLY A 407 11.36 27.59 -2.82
CA GLY A 407 11.89 28.60 -1.93
C GLY A 407 12.63 29.70 -2.66
N PHE A 408 12.97 30.72 -1.89
CA PHE A 408 13.91 31.76 -2.30
C PHE A 408 15.13 31.63 -1.41
N ASN A 409 16.31 31.43 -2.00
CA ASN A 409 17.57 31.41 -1.28
C ASN A 409 18.23 32.78 -1.40
N SER A 410 18.80 33.26 -0.31
CA SER A 410 19.67 34.43 -0.31
C SER A 410 21.02 34.01 0.24
N ILE A 411 22.05 33.99 -0.60
CA ILE A 411 23.41 33.71 -0.15
C ILE A 411 24.09 35.05 0.11
N PRO A 412 24.48 35.37 1.36
CA PRO A 412 25.29 36.55 1.61
C PRO A 412 26.68 36.32 1.03
N GLN A 413 27.02 36.99 -0.08
CA GLN A 413 28.39 37.09 -0.58
C GLN A 413 28.88 38.53 -0.35
N GLY A 414 29.48 38.76 0.81
CA GLY A 414 29.95 40.11 1.19
C GLY A 414 28.80 41.10 1.40
N MET A 415 28.89 42.28 0.76
CA MET A 415 27.90 43.38 0.87
C MET A 415 26.71 43.25 -0.09
N ALA A 416 26.70 42.26 -0.99
CA ALA A 416 25.63 42.01 -1.94
C ALA A 416 24.84 40.76 -1.54
N VAL A 417 23.51 40.86 -1.60
CA VAL A 417 22.60 39.73 -1.42
C VAL A 417 22.26 39.24 -2.83
N ASN A 418 22.86 38.13 -3.27
CA ASN A 418 22.40 37.44 -4.47
C ASN A 418 21.22 36.57 -4.06
N GLY A 419 20.11 36.75 -4.77
CA GLY A 419 18.82 36.19 -4.44
C GLY A 419 18.37 35.27 -5.56
N GLY A 420 18.06 34.04 -5.21
CA GLY A 420 17.75 32.99 -6.16
C GLY A 420 16.47 32.23 -5.85
N PHE A 421 16.01 31.45 -6.83
CA PHE A 421 14.93 30.50 -6.64
C PHE A 421 15.50 29.11 -6.39
N HIS A 422 14.90 28.40 -5.44
CA HIS A 422 15.21 27.03 -5.10
C HIS A 422 13.98 26.16 -5.37
N ALA A 423 14.18 25.04 -6.06
CA ALA A 423 13.19 23.99 -6.19
C ALA A 423 13.84 22.65 -5.85
N ASP A 424 13.21 21.85 -5.00
CA ASP A 424 13.69 20.53 -4.67
C ASP A 424 12.58 19.48 -4.70
N ILE A 425 13.00 18.27 -5.03
CA ILE A 425 12.24 17.05 -4.76
C ILE A 425 13.06 16.19 -3.83
N SER A 426 12.46 15.72 -2.73
CA SER A 426 13.14 14.83 -1.81
C SER A 426 12.31 13.60 -1.46
N TYR A 427 12.99 12.50 -1.20
CA TYR A 427 12.42 11.26 -0.69
C TYR A 427 12.89 11.04 0.75
N GLU A 428 11.95 10.91 1.67
CA GLU A 428 12.21 10.80 3.11
C GLU A 428 11.89 9.38 3.64
N ASN A 429 12.86 8.69 4.22
CA ASN A 429 12.62 7.43 4.92
C ASN A 429 12.67 7.64 6.44
N HIS A 430 11.50 7.61 7.07
CA HIS A 430 11.35 7.78 8.51
C HIS A 430 11.81 6.52 9.25
N THR A 431 12.93 6.63 9.97
CA THR A 431 13.49 5.52 10.74
C THR A 431 12.99 5.53 12.19
N ARG A 432 13.14 4.41 12.90
CA ARG A 432 12.77 4.33 14.32
C ARG A 432 13.66 5.26 15.16
N LYS A 433 13.05 6.02 16.08
CA LYS A 433 13.65 6.95 17.07
C LYS A 433 13.78 8.43 16.64
N GLY A 434 12.94 8.93 15.76
CA GLY A 434 12.93 10.37 15.42
C GLY A 434 14.12 10.77 14.54
N PHE A 435 14.59 9.86 13.70
CA PHE A 435 15.60 10.13 12.68
C PHE A 435 15.04 9.83 11.29
N CYS A 436 15.54 10.51 10.26
CA CYS A 436 15.07 10.39 8.89
C CYS A 436 16.27 10.31 7.94
N ALA A 437 16.37 9.22 7.17
CA ALA A 437 17.24 9.22 6.00
C ALA A 437 16.55 9.96 4.87
N TYR A 438 17.26 10.70 4.04
CA TYR A 438 16.65 11.38 2.89
C TYR A 438 17.59 11.46 1.70
N THR A 439 17.01 11.49 0.51
CA THR A 439 17.69 11.81 -0.73
C THR A 439 16.96 12.97 -1.39
N SER A 440 17.65 14.01 -1.83
CA SER A 440 17.03 15.15 -2.51
C SER A 440 17.75 15.50 -3.81
N LEU A 441 16.98 15.92 -4.80
CA LEU A 441 17.47 16.60 -5.99
C LEU A 441 16.99 18.05 -5.92
N ALA A 442 17.93 18.98 -5.82
CA ALA A 442 17.66 20.41 -5.75
C ALA A 442 18.18 21.11 -7.00
N LEU A 443 17.43 22.10 -7.46
CA LEU A 443 17.81 23.06 -8.49
C LEU A 443 17.77 24.46 -7.87
N ASN A 444 18.88 25.16 -7.95
CA ASN A 444 19.05 26.53 -7.51
C ASN A 444 19.30 27.41 -8.73
N LEU A 445 18.60 28.53 -8.82
CA LEU A 445 18.80 29.56 -9.84
C LEU A 445 19.20 30.85 -9.12
N ASP A 446 20.43 31.29 -9.27
CA ASP A 446 20.96 32.51 -8.65
C ASP A 446 21.50 33.46 -9.73
N GLY A 447 20.68 34.44 -10.12
CA GLY A 447 21.01 35.35 -11.23
C GLY A 447 21.29 34.60 -12.54
N SER A 448 22.55 34.60 -12.98
CA SER A 448 23.06 33.92 -14.17
C SER A 448 23.65 32.53 -13.90
N ALA A 449 23.58 32.02 -12.67
CA ALA A 449 24.05 30.69 -12.31
C ALA A 449 22.87 29.75 -12.04
N MET A 450 22.95 28.52 -12.57
CA MET A 450 22.09 27.41 -12.22
C MET A 450 22.95 26.32 -11.57
N ASN A 451 22.52 25.83 -10.42
CA ASN A 451 23.18 24.76 -9.69
C ASN A 451 22.19 23.60 -9.48
N GLY A 452 22.59 22.39 -9.86
CA GLY A 452 21.84 21.17 -9.57
C GLY A 452 22.58 20.32 -8.57
N ILE A 453 21.95 19.95 -7.45
CA ILE A 453 22.57 19.14 -6.39
C ILE A 453 21.77 17.87 -6.15
N LEU A 454 22.43 16.73 -6.24
CA LEU A 454 21.93 15.47 -5.69
C LEU A 454 22.54 15.28 -4.29
N SER A 455 21.69 15.19 -3.28
CA SER A 455 22.09 15.10 -1.87
C SER A 455 21.53 13.85 -1.21
N TYR A 456 22.27 13.30 -0.26
CA TYR A 456 21.83 12.25 0.64
C TYR A 456 22.21 12.61 2.08
N GLY A 457 21.32 12.33 3.03
CA GLY A 457 21.54 12.71 4.42
C GLY A 457 20.78 11.86 5.42
N TYR A 458 21.12 12.07 6.70
CA TYR A 458 20.49 11.40 7.83
C TYR A 458 20.26 12.41 8.96
N GLY A 459 19.01 12.83 9.10
CA GLY A 459 18.60 13.93 9.96
C GLY A 459 17.84 13.53 11.22
N LEU A 460 17.81 14.45 12.18
CA LEU A 460 17.03 14.37 13.41
C LEU A 460 15.69 15.08 13.21
N ARG A 461 14.59 14.42 13.57
CA ARG A 461 13.23 14.95 13.57
C ARG A 461 12.61 14.79 14.96
N ILE A 462 12.31 15.92 15.58
CA ILE A 462 11.49 16.02 16.78
C ILE A 462 10.23 16.85 16.45
N PRO A 463 9.13 16.73 17.20
CA PRO A 463 7.90 17.47 16.89
C PRO A 463 8.17 18.97 16.73
N ASN A 464 7.82 19.52 15.55
CA ASN A 464 8.02 20.91 15.14
C ASN A 464 9.48 21.37 14.95
N PHE A 465 10.48 20.47 14.97
CA PHE A 465 11.87 20.83 14.71
C PHE A 465 12.64 19.70 14.03
N GLU A 466 13.26 20.01 12.90
CA GLU A 466 13.91 19.03 12.04
C GLU A 466 15.28 19.58 11.59
N ILE A 467 16.31 18.76 11.70
CA ILE A 467 17.65 19.06 11.19
C ILE A 467 18.01 17.96 10.20
N TYR A 468 18.29 18.36 8.97
CA TYR A 468 18.66 17.48 7.87
C TYR A 468 20.08 17.81 7.40
N PRO A 469 21.12 17.22 8.02
CA PRO A 469 22.46 17.29 7.46
C PRO A 469 22.54 16.40 6.22
N PHE A 470 23.15 16.90 5.16
CA PHE A 470 23.43 16.15 3.93
C PHE A 470 24.89 16.22 3.53
N ALA A 471 25.28 15.20 2.77
CA ALA A 471 26.37 15.29 1.81
C ALA A 471 25.76 15.25 0.41
N GLY A 472 26.26 16.09 -0.50
CA GLY A 472 25.75 16.17 -1.87
C GLY A 472 26.85 16.42 -2.89
N ILE A 473 26.56 16.02 -4.11
CA ILE A 473 27.34 16.28 -5.31
C ILE A 473 26.46 17.14 -6.22
N GLY A 474 27.03 18.22 -6.75
CA GLY A 474 26.30 19.12 -7.64
C GLY A 474 27.11 19.51 -8.88
N VAL A 475 26.38 20.05 -9.85
CA VAL A 475 26.92 20.63 -11.08
C VAL A 475 26.46 22.08 -11.17
N ASP A 476 27.38 22.96 -11.55
CA ASP A 476 27.11 24.38 -11.78
C ASP A 476 27.13 24.68 -13.27
N ALA A 477 26.15 25.45 -13.75
CA ALA A 477 26.06 25.97 -15.10
C ALA A 477 25.87 27.49 -15.03
N TYR A 478 26.79 28.24 -15.64
CA TYR A 478 26.76 29.70 -15.68
C TYR A 478 26.37 30.18 -17.09
N SER A 479 25.37 31.06 -17.21
CA SER A 479 25.08 31.77 -18.46
C SER A 479 25.81 33.11 -18.42
N PHE A 480 26.96 33.19 -19.06
CA PHE A 480 27.65 34.46 -19.27
C PHE A 480 27.02 35.17 -20.47
N GLU A 481 26.35 36.30 -20.25
CA GLU A 481 26.02 37.26 -21.31
C GLU A 481 26.99 38.45 -21.22
N GLY A 482 27.96 38.52 -22.14
CA GLY A 482 28.92 39.61 -22.27
C GLY A 482 30.29 39.14 -22.76
N ASP A 483 30.99 39.99 -23.52
CA ASP A 483 32.29 39.78 -24.22
C ASP A 483 33.50 39.43 -23.33
N ASP A 484 33.29 38.94 -22.10
CA ASP A 484 34.38 38.54 -21.20
C ASP A 484 34.63 37.02 -21.33
N ALA A 485 35.09 36.63 -22.52
CA ALA A 485 35.74 35.34 -22.71
C ALA A 485 37.08 35.36 -21.94
N PHE A 486 37.04 34.96 -20.67
CA PHE A 486 38.26 34.64 -19.93
C PHE A 486 39.00 33.52 -20.67
N GLU A 487 40.25 33.80 -21.03
CA GLU A 487 41.16 32.85 -21.66
C GLU A 487 41.26 31.56 -20.84
N SER A 488 41.39 30.44 -21.55
CA SER A 488 41.46 29.07 -21.05
C SER A 488 42.67 28.74 -20.17
N SER A 489 43.36 29.73 -19.61
CA SER A 489 44.58 29.59 -18.82
C SER A 489 44.36 29.54 -17.30
N ASP A 490 43.21 30.00 -16.77
CA ASP A 490 43.01 30.09 -15.31
C ASP A 490 42.27 28.90 -14.67
N LEU A 491 41.90 27.86 -15.45
CA LEU A 491 41.24 26.67 -14.90
C LEU A 491 42.17 25.71 -14.13
N ASN A 492 43.49 25.97 -14.13
CA ASN A 492 44.49 25.12 -13.44
C ASN A 492 44.78 25.55 -11.99
N ALA A 493 44.07 26.54 -11.44
CA ALA A 493 44.32 27.02 -10.08
C ALA A 493 43.48 26.33 -8.97
N TYR A 494 42.62 25.36 -9.33
CA TYR A 494 41.88 24.54 -8.36
C TYR A 494 41.96 23.05 -8.74
N VAL A 495 43.12 22.44 -8.45
CA VAL A 495 43.28 20.99 -8.22
C VAL A 495 43.95 20.79 -6.87
#